data_AF-H1XST0-F1
#
_entry.id   AF-H1XST0-F1
#
_cell.length_a   1.000
_cell.length_b   1.000
_cell.length_c   1.000
_cell.angle_alpha   90.00
_cell.angle_beta   90.00
_cell.angle_gamma   90.00
#
_symmetry.space_group_name_H-M   'P 1'
#
loop_
_entity.id
_entity.type
_entity.pdbx_description
1 polymer ?
#
loop_
_entity_poly.entity_id
_entity_poly.type
_entity_poly.pdbx_seq_one_letter_code
_entity_poly.pdbx_strand_id
1 'polypeptide(L)' 'MSEKQAMCPLFPDIPCPRGDEASEACRVRLEEGNYDPVSDFRDYLLMNCAILRAEQQKEAKNGL' A
#
# COMPACT_ATOMS: atom_id res chain seq x y z
N MET A 1 -10.32 11.35 19.33
CA MET A 1 -10.15 11.64 17.88
C MET A 1 -10.21 10.31 17.16
N SER A 2 -11.02 10.16 16.11
CA SER A 2 -10.97 8.97 15.28
C SER A 2 -9.69 9.08 14.45
N GLU A 3 -8.65 8.35 14.82
CA GLU A 3 -7.44 8.21 13.99
C GLU A 3 -7.90 7.61 12.67
N LYS A 4 -7.94 8.42 11.62
CA LYS A 4 -8.24 7.93 10.28
C LYS A 4 -7.07 7.03 9.90
N GLN A 5 -7.30 5.73 9.86
CA GLN A 5 -6.29 4.76 9.44
C GLN A 5 -5.84 5.09 8.01
N ALA A 6 -4.54 5.35 7.80
CA ALA A 6 -4.03 5.55 6.45
C ALA A 6 -4.22 4.31 5.56
N MET A 7 -4.39 4.57 4.26
CA MET A 7 -4.71 3.57 3.24
C MET A 7 -3.59 3.43 2.22
N CYS A 8 -3.35 2.22 1.73
CA CYS A 8 -2.37 1.97 0.69
C CYS A 8 -2.71 2.78 -0.58
N PRO A 9 -1.77 3.57 -1.14
CA PRO A 9 -2.06 4.39 -2.31
C PRO A 9 -2.21 3.60 -3.62
N LEU A 10 -1.70 2.36 -3.69
CA LEU A 10 -1.94 1.45 -4.82
C LEU A 10 -3.29 0.72 -4.74
N PHE A 11 -3.77 0.45 -3.52
CA PHE A 11 -5.05 -0.23 -3.26
C PHE A 11 -5.79 0.51 -2.13
N PRO A 12 -6.61 1.52 -2.46
CA PRO A 12 -7.20 2.44 -1.47
C PRO A 12 -8.16 1.79 -0.45
N ASP A 13 -8.56 0.53 -0.66
CA ASP A 13 -9.40 -0.24 0.27
C ASP A 13 -8.59 -1.03 1.31
N ILE A 14 -7.26 -0.95 1.25
CA ILE A 14 -6.34 -1.69 2.10
C ILE A 14 -5.68 -0.73 3.11
N PRO A 15 -5.82 -0.98 4.41
CA PRO A 15 -5.15 -0.16 5.42
C PRO A 15 -3.62 -0.36 5.37
N CYS A 16 -2.87 0.73 5.52
CA CYS A 16 -1.43 0.69 5.61
C CYS A 16 -1.00 0.21 7.01
N PRO A 17 -0.32 -0.94 7.14
CA PRO A 17 0.07 -1.48 8.45
C PRO A 17 1.21 -0.69 9.11
N ARG A 18 1.87 0.18 8.35
CA ARG A 18 3.02 0.99 8.76
C ARG A 18 2.62 2.40 9.21
N GLY A 19 1.34 2.74 9.15
CA GLY A 19 0.80 4.05 9.53
C GLY A 19 0.95 5.13 8.44
N ASP A 20 0.55 6.33 8.82
CA ASP A 20 0.35 7.47 7.92
C ASP A 20 1.64 7.92 7.22
N GLU A 21 2.76 8.00 7.93
CA GLU A 21 4.05 8.43 7.37
C GLU A 21 4.50 7.54 6.21
N ALA A 22 4.39 6.22 6.37
CA ALA A 22 4.77 5.27 5.32
C ALA A 22 3.80 5.32 4.14
N SER A 23 2.51 5.49 4.42
CA SER A 23 1.49 5.67 3.39
C SER A 23 1.76 6.91 2.54
N GLU A 24 2.09 8.01 3.20
CA GLU A 24 2.40 9.29 2.56
C GLU A 24 3.65 9.22 1.71
N ALA A 25 4.73 8.61 2.22
CA ALA A 25 5.96 8.40 1.44
C ALA A 25 5.71 7.58 0.16
N CYS A 26 4.87 6.55 0.24
CA CYS A 26 4.46 5.78 -0.93
C CYS A 26 3.62 6.61 -1.91
N ARG A 27 2.73 7.46 -1.41
CA ARG A 27 1.87 8.34 -2.22
C ARG A 27 2.71 9.35 -2.99
N VAL A 28 3.63 10.04 -2.31
CA VAL A 28 4.57 11.00 -2.95
C VAL A 28 5.34 10.31 -4.08
N ARG A 29 5.85 9.10 -3.83
CA ARG A 29 6.56 8.32 -4.85
C ARG A 29 5.73 8.03 -6.10
N LEU A 30 4.42 7.74 -5.92
CA LEU A 30 3.48 7.51 -7.02
C LEU A 30 3.11 8.80 -7.76
N GLU A 31 2.93 9.90 -7.04
CA GLU A 31 2.52 11.19 -7.60
C GLU A 31 3.65 11.92 -8.35
N GLU A 32 4.91 11.70 -7.95
CA GLU A 32 6.09 12.28 -8.62
C GLU A 32 6.35 11.71 -10.04
N GLY A 33 5.55 10.76 -10.50
CA GLY A 33 5.54 10.29 -11.89
C GLY A 33 6.70 9.39 -12.31
N ASN A 34 7.58 9.01 -11.37
CA ASN A 34 8.73 8.13 -11.59
C ASN A 34 8.54 6.73 -10.99
N TYR A 35 7.30 6.34 -10.69
CA TYR A 35 7.00 5.01 -10.18
C TYR A 35 7.14 3.97 -11.30
N ASP A 36 8.14 3.09 -11.18
CA ASP A 36 8.41 2.01 -12.14
C ASP A 36 8.75 0.71 -11.41
N PRO A 37 7.76 -0.15 -11.09
CA PRO A 37 8.00 -1.41 -10.39
C PRO A 37 8.69 -2.48 -11.27
N VAL A 38 8.93 -2.21 -12.56
CA VAL A 38 9.65 -3.10 -13.47
C VAL A 38 11.14 -2.79 -13.43
N SER A 39 11.52 -1.51 -13.43
CA SER A 39 12.93 -1.07 -13.51
C SER A 39 13.50 -0.57 -12.18
N ASP A 40 12.68 -0.25 -11.18
CA ASP A 40 13.09 0.25 -9.87
C ASP A 40 12.75 -0.76 -8.75
N PHE A 41 13.80 -1.19 -8.03
CA PHE A 41 13.67 -2.17 -6.95
C PHE A 41 12.78 -1.68 -5.79
N ARG A 42 12.80 -0.38 -5.47
CA ARG A 42 11.97 0.19 -4.41
C ARG A 42 10.49 0.12 -4.79
N ASP A 43 10.18 0.44 -6.04
CA ASP A 43 8.81 0.43 -6.55
C ASP A 43 8.27 -1.01 -6.67
N TYR A 44 9.15 -1.96 -7.02
CA TYR A 44 8.86 -3.39 -6.94
C TYR A 44 8.51 -3.82 -5.51
N LEU A 45 9.28 -3.41 -4.50
CA LEU A 45 8.98 -3.73 -3.10
C LEU A 45 7.65 -3.12 -2.64
N LEU A 46 7.35 -1.89 -3.07
CA LEU A 46 6.09 -1.20 -2.78
C LEU A 46 4.90 -1.97 -3.38
N MET A 47 5.00 -2.38 -4.65
CA MET A 47 4.00 -3.20 -5.33
C MET A 47 3.75 -4.52 -4.60
N ASN A 48 4.83 -5.23 -4.23
CA ASN A 48 4.71 -6.51 -3.51
C ASN A 48 4.07 -6.34 -2.13
N CYS A 49 4.41 -5.27 -1.40
CA CYS A 49 3.74 -4.97 -0.15
C CYS A 49 2.23 -4.80 -0.35
N ALA A 50 1.83 -4.05 -1.36
CA ALA A 50 0.43 -3.80 -1.70
C ALA A 50 -0.33 -5.10 -2.05
N ILE A 51 0.28 -5.97 -2.86
CA ILE A 51 -0.27 -7.29 -3.23
C ILE A 51 -0.44 -8.19 -2.00
N LEU A 52 0.60 -8.34 -1.18
CA LEU A 52 0.57 -9.18 0.01
C LEU A 52 -0.56 -8.76 0.97
N ARG A 53 -0.80 -7.45 1.11
CA ARG A 53 -1.89 -6.96 1.95
C ARG A 53 -3.27 -7.20 1.34
N ALA A 54 -3.38 -7.15 0.02
CA ALA A 54 -4.62 -7.48 -0.68
C ALA A 54 -5.01 -8.94 -0.47
N GLU A 55 -4.02 -9.84 -0.57
CA GLU A 55 -4.21 -11.27 -0.35
C GLU A 55 -4.65 -11.56 1.09
N GLN A 56 -3.96 -11.00 2.08
CA GLN A 56 -4.33 -11.15 3.50
C GLN A 56 -5.76 -10.66 3.79
N GLN A 57 -6.19 -9.54 3.19
CA GLN A 57 -7.55 -9.03 3.38
C GLN A 57 -8.60 -9.92 2.69
N LYS A 58 -8.26 -10.53 1.53
CA LYS A 58 -9.14 -11.49 0.86
C LYS A 58 -9.29 -12.77 1.68
N GLU A 59 -8.20 -13.32 2.21
CA GLU A 59 -8.24 -14.49 3.09
C GLU A 59 -9.08 -14.23 4.34
N ALA A 60 -8.92 -13.07 4.97
CA ALA A 60 -9.74 -12.67 6.12
C ALA A 60 -11.24 -12.56 5.79
N LYS A 61 -11.61 -12.21 4.55
CA LYS A 61 -13.00 -12.14 4.09
C LYS A 61 -13.59 -13.50 3.72
N ASN A 62 -12.75 -14.43 3.27
CA ASN A 62 -13.18 -15.77 2.81
C ASN A 62 -13.14 -16.84 3.92
N GLY A 63 -12.56 -16.55 5.08
CA GLY A 63 -12.48 -17.45 6.24
C GLY A 63 -13.73 -17.47 7.15
N LEU A 64 -14.91 -17.15 6.61
CA LEU A 64 -16.21 -17.17 7.30
C LEU A 64 -17.03 -18.39 6.87
#